data_AF-A0A3D4JC39-F1
#
_entry.id   AF-A0A3D4JC39-F1
#
_cell.length_a   1.000
_cell.length_b   1.000
_cell.length_c   1.000
_cell.angle_alpha   90.00
_cell.angle_beta   90.00
_cell.angle_gamma   90.00
#
_symmetry.space_group_name_H-M   'P 1'
#
loop_
_entity.id
_entity.type
_entity.pdbx_description
1 polymer ?
#
loop_
_entity_poly.entity_id
_entity_poly.type
_entity_poly.pdbx_seq_one_letter_code
_entity_poly.pdbx_strand_id
1 'polypeptide(L)'
;KEMGFVGGHVCTYSSRPGTGASRMKGQVKPEIRKKRNHILQEAIEESAKVYRQKFIGKKVSVLWESTTEYDEFGWKMEGWSENYLRVSAIASSPRWNEVDKVKLLEVDGEKIKGEIE
;
A
#
# COMPACT_ATOMS: atom_id res chain seq x y z
N LYS A 1 -3.33 10.36 15.05
CA LYS A 1 -4.01 9.25 14.32
C LYS A 1 -5.52 9.48 14.15
N GLU A 2 -6.07 10.62 14.59
CA GLU A 2 -7.51 10.91 14.60
C GLU A 2 -8.21 10.78 13.24
N MET A 3 -7.54 11.14 12.15
CA MET A 3 -8.12 11.10 10.80
C MET A 3 -8.24 9.69 10.21
N GLY A 4 -7.48 8.70 10.73
CA GLY A 4 -7.53 7.32 10.23
C GLY A 4 -7.20 7.16 8.73
N PHE A 5 -6.10 7.77 8.26
CA PHE A 5 -5.69 7.69 6.85
C PHE A 5 -5.51 6.24 6.37
N VAL A 6 -5.89 5.97 5.12
CA VAL A 6 -5.79 4.65 4.49
C VAL A 6 -4.35 4.30 4.07
N GLY A 7 -3.50 5.32 3.95
CA GLY A 7 -2.09 5.25 3.55
C GLY A 7 -1.53 6.65 3.40
N GLY A 8 -0.25 6.77 3.03
CA GLY A 8 0.39 8.06 2.81
C GLY A 8 1.87 7.95 2.52
N HIS A 9 2.44 9.03 2.00
CA HIS A 9 3.86 9.12 1.69
C HIS A 9 4.50 10.27 2.46
N VAL A 10 5.62 10.00 3.13
CA VAL A 10 6.33 11.00 3.94
C VAL A 10 7.59 11.43 3.22
N CYS A 11 7.60 12.66 2.69
CA CYS A 11 8.81 13.26 2.12
C CYS A 11 9.57 14.08 3.18
N THR A 12 10.88 13.91 3.24
CA THR A 12 11.73 14.82 4.01
C THR A 12 11.94 16.12 3.24
N TYR A 13 11.75 17.27 3.91
CA TYR A 13 12.01 18.56 3.30
C TYR A 13 13.47 18.67 2.83
N SER A 14 13.64 19.00 1.54
CA SER A 14 14.91 19.31 0.90
C SER A 14 14.95 20.79 0.53
N SER A 15 15.96 21.52 1.01
CA SER A 15 16.08 22.94 0.74
C SER A 15 16.41 23.16 -0.73
N ARG A 16 15.58 23.95 -1.42
CA ARG A 16 15.79 24.31 -2.82
C ARG A 16 16.09 25.81 -2.92
N PRO A 17 17.22 26.22 -3.55
CA PRO A 17 17.54 27.63 -3.75
C PRO A 17 16.37 28.39 -4.39
N GLY A 18 16.17 29.64 -3.96
CA GLY A 18 15.11 30.52 -4.48
C GLY A 18 13.75 30.37 -3.76
N THR A 19 13.51 29.29 -3.02
CA THR A 19 12.24 29.10 -2.29
C THR A 19 12.13 29.98 -1.04
N GLY A 20 10.90 30.31 -0.62
CA GLY A 20 10.70 31.00 0.66
C GLY A 20 11.20 30.19 1.85
N ALA A 21 10.95 28.88 1.83
CA ALA A 21 11.37 27.96 2.88
C ALA A 21 12.89 27.84 3.04
N SER A 22 13.68 28.04 1.96
CA SER A 22 15.15 28.02 2.06
C SER A 22 15.71 29.23 2.82
N ARG A 23 14.94 30.33 2.94
CA ARG A 23 15.34 31.55 3.67
C ARG A 23 14.90 31.56 5.13
N MET A 24 14.05 30.61 5.55
CA MET A 24 13.53 30.57 6.92
C MET A 24 14.63 30.16 7.91
N LYS A 25 14.74 30.91 9.02
CA LYS A 25 15.62 30.57 10.15
C LYS A 25 15.12 29.31 10.87
N GLY A 26 16.00 28.66 11.64
CA GLY A 26 15.63 27.48 12.44
C GLY A 26 15.49 26.20 11.63
N GLN A 27 16.24 26.06 10.53
CA GLN A 27 16.29 24.82 9.75
C GLN A 27 16.65 23.63 10.65
N VAL A 28 15.79 22.61 10.65
CA VAL A 28 15.99 21.39 11.47
C VAL A 28 17.19 20.61 10.92
N LYS A 29 18.03 20.03 11.81
CA LYS A 29 19.18 19.21 11.38
C LYS A 29 18.73 17.95 10.62
N PRO A 30 19.49 17.49 9.61
CA PRO A 30 19.13 16.31 8.81
C PRO A 30 18.78 15.08 9.64
N GLU A 31 19.54 14.78 10.69
CA GLU A 31 19.29 13.62 11.55
C GLU A 31 17.93 13.66 12.25
N ILE A 32 17.51 14.85 12.71
CA ILE A 32 16.20 15.03 13.34
C ILE A 32 15.09 14.88 12.29
N ARG A 33 15.29 15.38 11.06
CA ARG A 33 14.32 15.20 9.96
C ARG A 33 14.17 13.72 9.63
N LYS A 34 15.28 12.98 9.52
CA LYS A 34 15.29 11.54 9.24
C LYS A 34 14.56 10.75 10.32
N LYS A 35 14.85 11.05 11.61
CA LYS A 35 14.15 10.44 12.74
C LYS A 35 12.64 10.70 12.70
N ARG A 36 12.22 11.94 12.44
CA ARG A 36 10.79 12.30 12.34
C ARG A 36 10.11 11.64 11.15
N ASN A 37 10.80 11.53 10.02
CA ASN A 37 10.30 10.87 8.83
C ASN A 37 9.98 9.39 9.13
N HIS A 38 10.91 8.69 9.79
CA HIS A 38 10.70 7.30 10.19
C HIS A 38 9.50 7.13 11.13
N ILE A 39 9.37 7.97 12.17
CA ILE A 39 8.22 7.94 13.10
C ILE A 39 6.89 8.15 12.34
N LEU A 40 6.87 9.05 11.36
CA LEU A 40 5.66 9.30 10.56
C LEU A 40 5.36 8.15 9.60
N GLN A 41 6.37 7.53 9.01
CA GLN A 41 6.20 6.35 8.16
C GLN A 41 5.58 5.20 8.95
N GLU A 42 6.10 4.91 10.14
CA GLU A 42 5.54 3.89 11.05
C GLU A 42 4.08 4.18 11.40
N ALA A 43 3.77 5.43 11.75
CA ALA A 43 2.40 5.83 12.11
C ALA A 43 1.42 5.69 10.93
N ILE A 44 1.87 5.96 9.70
CA ILE A 44 1.07 5.77 8.49
C ILE A 44 0.90 4.29 8.18
N GLU A 45 1.96 3.48 8.30
CA GLU A 45 1.89 2.05 8.01
C GLU A 45 0.95 1.33 8.99
N GLU A 46 0.96 1.72 10.26
CA GLU A 46 0.01 1.20 11.24
C GLU A 46 -1.45 1.56 10.87
N SER A 47 -1.68 2.80 10.40
CA SER A 47 -3.00 3.23 9.93
C SER A 47 -3.44 2.45 8.68
N ALA A 48 -2.52 2.23 7.75
CA ALA A 48 -2.76 1.45 6.53
C ALA A 48 -3.06 -0.02 6.84
N LYS A 49 -2.34 -0.62 7.78
CA LYS A 49 -2.60 -1.99 8.26
C LYS A 49 -4.00 -2.11 8.87
N VAL A 50 -4.40 -1.18 9.73
CA VAL A 50 -5.76 -1.13 10.30
C VAL A 50 -6.81 -0.98 9.21
N TYR A 51 -6.55 -0.18 8.17
CA TYR A 51 -7.44 -0.06 7.02
C TYR A 51 -7.58 -1.39 6.27
N ARG A 52 -6.47 -2.05 5.90
CA ARG A 52 -6.48 -3.37 5.23
C ARG A 52 -7.26 -4.42 6.04
N GLN A 53 -7.07 -4.45 7.36
CA GLN A 53 -7.73 -5.42 8.24
C GLN A 53 -9.27 -5.34 8.18
N LYS A 54 -9.85 -4.16 7.93
CA LYS A 54 -11.32 -3.97 7.83
C LYS A 54 -11.94 -4.65 6.60
N PHE A 55 -11.13 -5.15 5.68
CA PHE A 55 -11.58 -5.79 4.45
C PHE A 55 -11.47 -7.31 4.48
N ILE A 56 -10.81 -7.88 5.49
CA ILE A 56 -10.75 -9.33 5.64
C ILE A 56 -12.16 -9.91 5.80
N GLY A 57 -12.43 -10.98 5.05
CA GLY A 57 -13.72 -11.63 4.92
C GLY A 57 -14.67 -10.99 3.90
N LYS A 58 -14.37 -9.79 3.38
CA LYS A 58 -15.21 -9.13 2.37
C LYS A 58 -14.86 -9.60 0.96
N LYS A 59 -15.84 -9.47 0.06
CA LYS A 59 -15.67 -9.66 -1.38
C LYS A 59 -15.49 -8.30 -2.04
N VAL A 60 -14.46 -8.17 -2.88
CA VAL A 60 -14.17 -6.93 -3.63
C VAL A 60 -13.91 -7.25 -5.09
N SER A 61 -14.13 -6.27 -5.98
CA SER A 61 -13.65 -6.38 -7.36
C SER A 61 -12.17 -6.05 -7.42
N VAL A 62 -11.37 -6.87 -8.13
CA VAL A 62 -9.92 -6.69 -8.31
C VAL A 62 -9.57 -6.72 -9.79
N LEU A 63 -8.87 -5.69 -10.26
CA LEU A 63 -8.23 -5.64 -11.57
C LEU A 63 -6.82 -6.21 -11.46
N TRP A 64 -6.48 -7.20 -12.29
CA TRP A 64 -5.15 -7.81 -12.29
C TRP A 64 -4.20 -7.15 -13.29
N GLU A 65 -2.99 -6.81 -12.83
CA GLU A 65 -2.01 -6.06 -13.62
C GLU A 65 -0.71 -6.84 -13.84
N SER A 66 -0.37 -7.77 -12.96
CA SER A 66 0.91 -8.49 -13.04
C SER A 66 0.83 -9.90 -12.47
N THR A 67 1.85 -10.71 -12.78
CA THR A 67 2.07 -12.03 -12.19
C THR A 67 3.47 -12.03 -11.58
N THR A 68 3.62 -12.49 -10.35
CA THR A 68 4.96 -12.60 -9.76
C THR A 68 5.62 -13.92 -10.09
N GLU A 69 4.85 -15.01 -10.05
CA GLU A 69 5.36 -16.39 -10.12
C GLU A 69 4.32 -17.29 -10.80
N TYR A 70 4.79 -18.38 -11.41
CA TYR A 70 3.99 -19.53 -11.82
C TYR A 70 4.63 -20.77 -11.22
N ASP A 71 3.88 -21.50 -10.39
CA ASP A 71 4.33 -22.71 -9.72
C ASP A 71 3.26 -23.82 -9.80
N GLU A 72 3.46 -24.91 -9.04
CA GLU A 72 2.53 -26.04 -8.98
C GLU A 72 1.11 -25.67 -8.51
N PHE A 73 0.95 -24.51 -7.85
CA PHE A 73 -0.33 -24.02 -7.35
C PHE A 73 -1.05 -23.13 -8.39
N GLY A 74 -0.34 -22.60 -9.38
CA GLY A 74 -0.90 -21.83 -10.49
C GLY A 74 -0.24 -20.47 -10.69
N TRP A 75 -0.98 -19.54 -11.30
CA TRP A 75 -0.52 -18.18 -11.56
C TRP A 75 -0.76 -17.29 -10.34
N LYS A 76 0.32 -16.78 -9.75
CA LYS A 76 0.22 -15.80 -8.66
C LYS A 76 -0.02 -14.41 -9.24
N MET A 77 -1.28 -14.03 -9.30
CA MET A 77 -1.76 -12.75 -9.80
C MET A 77 -1.62 -11.67 -8.73
N GLU A 78 -1.27 -10.46 -9.15
CA GLU A 78 -1.32 -9.26 -8.32
C GLU A 78 -2.12 -8.15 -9.02
N GLY A 79 -2.89 -7.43 -8.21
CA GLY A 79 -3.84 -6.46 -8.71
C GLY A 79 -4.29 -5.45 -7.67
N TRP A 80 -5.20 -4.58 -8.10
CA TRP A 80 -5.79 -3.54 -7.26
C TRP A 80 -7.30 -3.70 -7.18
N SER A 81 -7.82 -3.58 -5.97
CA SER A 81 -9.25 -3.45 -5.77
C SER A 81 -9.75 -2.04 -6.06
N GLU A 82 -11.06 -1.89 -6.23
CA GLU A 82 -11.75 -0.59 -6.32
C GLU A 82 -11.47 0.35 -5.13
N ASN A 83 -11.08 -0.20 -3.98
CA ASN A 83 -10.74 0.53 -2.76
C ASN A 83 -9.22 0.78 -2.60
N TYR A 84 -8.46 0.63 -3.70
CA TYR A 84 -6.99 0.77 -3.73
C TYR A 84 -6.24 -0.15 -2.76
N LEU A 85 -6.80 -1.33 -2.47
CA LEU A 85 -6.07 -2.40 -1.77
C LEU A 85 -5.27 -3.20 -2.79
N ARG A 86 -3.99 -3.44 -2.52
CA ARG A 86 -3.20 -4.44 -3.26
C ARG A 86 -3.67 -5.83 -2.87
N VAL A 87 -4.01 -6.64 -3.87
CA VAL A 87 -4.50 -8.00 -3.66
C VAL A 87 -3.63 -8.97 -4.43
N SER A 88 -3.35 -10.12 -3.83
CA SER A 88 -2.74 -11.27 -4.50
C SER A 88 -3.66 -12.48 -4.42
N ALA A 89 -3.73 -13.26 -5.49
CA ALA A 89 -4.51 -14.49 -5.54
C ALA A 89 -3.87 -15.48 -6.53
N ILE A 90 -4.22 -16.75 -6.36
CA ILE A 90 -3.82 -17.81 -7.29
C ILE A 90 -4.92 -18.00 -8.34
N ALA A 91 -4.53 -18.09 -9.61
CA ALA A 91 -5.42 -18.34 -10.74
C ALA A 91 -4.94 -19.52 -11.59
N SER A 92 -5.85 -20.25 -12.22
CA SER A 92 -5.52 -21.36 -13.12
C SER A 92 -4.96 -20.90 -14.47
N SER A 93 -5.25 -19.65 -14.87
CA SER A 93 -4.72 -19.01 -16.07
C SER A 93 -4.38 -17.55 -15.77
N PRO A 94 -3.53 -16.89 -16.59
CA PRO A 94 -3.30 -15.47 -16.44
C PRO A 94 -4.58 -14.65 -16.63
N ARG A 95 -4.71 -13.55 -15.88
CA ARG A 95 -5.92 -12.71 -15.85
C ARG A 95 -5.64 -11.22 -16.07
N TRP A 96 -4.55 -10.87 -16.77
CA TRP A 96 -4.21 -9.47 -17.02
C TRP A 96 -5.37 -8.70 -17.64
N ASN A 97 -5.65 -7.51 -17.10
CA ASN A 97 -6.74 -6.66 -17.53
C ASN A 97 -8.16 -7.26 -17.37
N GLU A 98 -8.27 -8.36 -16.61
CA GLU A 98 -9.56 -8.90 -16.16
C GLU A 98 -9.90 -8.38 -14.77
N VAL A 99 -11.20 -8.34 -14.47
CA VAL A 99 -11.72 -7.96 -13.17
C VAL A 99 -12.50 -9.12 -12.57
N ASP A 100 -12.03 -9.65 -11.45
CA ASP A 100 -12.70 -10.74 -10.74
C ASP A 100 -13.23 -10.30 -9.37
N LYS A 101 -14.23 -11.04 -8.88
CA LYS A 101 -14.63 -10.97 -7.48
C LYS A 101 -13.68 -11.83 -6.66
N VAL A 102 -13.11 -11.21 -5.63
CA VAL A 102 -12.12 -11.85 -4.77
C VAL A 102 -12.56 -11.76 -3.32
N LYS A 103 -12.58 -12.88 -2.63
CA LYS A 103 -12.75 -12.93 -1.18
C LYS A 103 -11.40 -12.70 -0.50
N LEU A 104 -11.32 -11.66 0.32
CA LEU A 104 -10.09 -11.27 1.01
C LEU A 104 -9.90 -12.09 2.29
N LEU A 105 -8.75 -12.74 2.46
CA LEU A 105 -8.52 -13.75 3.50
C LEU A 105 -7.52 -13.30 4.56
N GLU A 106 -6.36 -12.80 4.15
CA GLU A 106 -5.26 -12.49 5.08
C GLU A 106 -4.47 -11.26 4.63
N VAL A 107 -4.03 -10.43 5.57
CA VAL A 107 -3.07 -9.34 5.29
C VAL A 107 -1.66 -9.90 5.28
N ASP A 108 -0.95 -9.77 4.16
CA ASP A 108 0.45 -10.15 3.99
C ASP A 108 1.30 -8.91 3.65
N GLY A 109 1.92 -8.32 4.66
CA GLY A 109 2.65 -7.05 4.54
C GLY A 109 1.75 -5.91 4.03
N GLU A 110 2.09 -5.36 2.86
CA GLU A 110 1.34 -4.30 2.17
C GLU A 110 0.21 -4.84 1.27
N LYS A 111 0.07 -6.16 1.14
CA LYS A 111 -0.91 -6.82 0.27
C LYS A 111 -1.95 -7.58 1.08
N ILE A 112 -3.02 -7.98 0.42
CA ILE A 112 -4.04 -8.88 0.99
C ILE A 112 -4.12 -10.12 0.10
N LYS A 113 -3.92 -11.29 0.67
CA LYS A 113 -4.15 -12.57 -0.01
C LYS A 113 -5.66 -12.79 -0.11
N GLY A 114 -6.11 -13.23 -1.27
CA GLY A 114 -7.50 -13.56 -1.52
C GLY A 114 -7.66 -14.77 -2.42
N GLU A 115 -8.91 -15.18 -2.55
CA GLU A 115 -9.35 -16.29 -3.40
C GLU A 115 -10.31 -15.73 -4.46
N ILE A 116 -10.04 -16.05 -5.72
CA ILE A 116 -10.89 -15.69 -6.86
C ILE A 116 -12.13 -16.59 -6.82
N GLU A 117 -13.32 -15.98 -6.92
CA GLU A 117 -14.60 -16.69 -7.03
C GLU A 117 -14.97 -17.04 -8.47
#